data_AF-A0A6J0ECC7-F1
#
_entry.id   AF-A0A6J0ECC7-F1
#
_cell.length_a   1.000
_cell.length_b   1.000
_cell.length_c   1.000
_cell.angle_alpha   90.00
_cell.angle_beta   90.00
_cell.angle_gamma   90.00
#
_symmetry.space_group_name_H-M   'P 1'
#
loop_
_entity.id
_entity.type
_entity.pdbx_description
1 polymer ?
#
loop_
_entity_poly.entity_id
_entity_poly.type
_entity_poly.pdbx_seq_one_letter_code
_entity_poly.pdbx_strand_id
1 'polypeptide(L)'
;MRRLVSELYVRDNCHPFKATVLVWVQLPMWIFISVALRNFSTGAAHSEAGVSVQEQLAAGGALWFPDLTAVDSTWILPVSVGVVNLLIVEIFALQKLGMSRFQMYITHFVRAMSVLMIPIAATVPSSLVLYWLCSSFMGLSQNLLLRSPGFRQLCRIPPTKSDSETPYKDLSAAFYAKFLSRK
;
A
#
# COMPACT_ATOMS: atom_id res chain seq x y z
N MET A 1 -27.54 4.77 21.30
CA MET A 1 -26.14 4.50 20.88
C MET A 1 -25.54 5.59 19.99
N ARG A 2 -26.13 5.99 18.84
CA ARG A 2 -25.50 6.98 17.93
C ARG A 2 -25.17 8.35 18.57
N ARG A 3 -26.01 8.84 19.49
CA ARG A 3 -25.77 10.10 20.23
C ARG A 3 -24.54 10.02 21.16
N LEU A 4 -24.42 8.94 21.94
CA LEU A 4 -23.28 8.70 22.83
C LEU A 4 -21.94 8.63 22.07
N VAL A 5 -21.92 8.00 20.90
CA VAL A 5 -20.71 7.94 20.05
C VAL A 5 -20.35 9.32 19.51
N SER A 6 -21.35 10.11 19.10
CA SER A 6 -21.13 11.49 18.62
C SER A 6 -20.58 12.40 19.72
N GLU A 7 -21.08 12.28 20.95
CA GLU A 7 -20.58 13.05 22.09
C GLU A 7 -19.14 12.70 22.44
N LEU A 8 -18.76 11.42 22.38
CA LEU A 8 -17.36 11.00 22.51
C LEU A 8 -16.47 11.62 21.42
N TYR A 9 -16.92 11.62 20.17
CA TYR A 9 -16.15 12.21 19.06
C TYR A 9 -15.92 13.72 19.22
N VAL A 10 -16.91 14.44 19.76
CA VAL A 10 -16.77 15.88 20.04
C VAL A 10 -15.83 16.10 21.22
N ARG A 11 -16.01 15.37 22.32
CA ARG A 11 -15.17 15.48 23.52
C ARG A 11 -13.70 15.18 23.23
N ASP A 12 -13.44 14.10 22.50
CA ASP A 12 -12.08 13.63 22.23
C ASP A 12 -11.54 14.21 20.89
N ASN A 13 -12.29 15.10 20.22
CA ASN A 13 -11.97 15.72 18.92
C ASN A 13 -11.55 14.70 17.83
N CYS A 14 -12.10 13.49 17.91
CA CYS A 14 -11.80 12.33 17.08
C CYS A 14 -12.80 12.20 15.92
N HIS A 15 -12.93 13.24 15.08
CA HIS A 15 -13.88 13.19 13.99
C HIS A 15 -13.49 12.10 12.97
N PRO A 16 -14.40 11.20 12.55
CA PRO A 16 -14.09 10.10 11.63
C PRO A 16 -13.51 10.57 10.30
N PHE A 17 -13.82 11.80 9.88
CA PHE A 17 -13.21 12.42 8.69
C PHE A 17 -11.69 12.53 8.80
N LYS A 18 -11.12 12.83 9.98
CA LYS A 18 -9.66 12.91 10.20
C LYS A 18 -8.99 11.57 9.89
N ALA A 19 -9.64 10.45 10.18
CA ALA A 19 -9.14 9.12 9.84
C ALA A 19 -9.18 8.85 8.32
N THR A 20 -10.04 9.54 7.57
CA THR A 20 -10.13 9.40 6.10
C THR A 20 -9.24 10.39 5.33
N VAL A 21 -8.74 11.45 5.96
CA VAL A 21 -7.91 12.49 5.30
C VAL A 21 -6.73 11.88 4.55
N LEU A 22 -6.05 10.88 5.16
CA LEU A 22 -4.91 10.23 4.52
C LEU A 22 -5.29 9.60 3.17
N VAL A 23 -6.47 8.97 3.08
CA VAL A 23 -6.95 8.37 1.83
C VAL A 23 -7.22 9.44 0.78
N TRP A 24 -7.80 10.58 1.20
CA TRP A 24 -8.10 11.71 0.30
C TRP A 24 -6.87 12.42 -0.23
N VAL A 25 -5.76 12.42 0.50
CA VAL A 25 -4.49 12.98 0.02
C VAL A 25 -3.70 11.96 -0.79
N GLN A 26 -3.69 10.70 -0.36
CA GLN A 26 -2.90 9.65 -1.00
C GLN A 26 -3.42 9.29 -2.40
N LEU A 27 -4.75 9.17 -2.58
CA LEU A 27 -5.32 8.73 -3.86
C LEU A 27 -5.04 9.73 -5.00
N PRO A 28 -5.28 11.06 -4.85
CA PRO A 28 -4.95 12.02 -5.90
C PRO A 28 -3.44 12.06 -6.22
N MET A 29 -2.59 12.05 -5.18
CA MET A 29 -1.14 12.03 -5.38
C MET A 29 -0.69 10.78 -6.16
N TRP A 30 -1.28 9.64 -5.84
CA TRP A 30 -1.01 8.39 -6.56
C TRP A 30 -1.41 8.46 -8.03
N ILE A 31 -2.56 9.05 -8.34
CA ILE A 31 -3.03 9.25 -9.73
C ILE A 31 -2.09 10.21 -10.46
N PHE A 32 -1.78 11.38 -9.87
CA PHE A 32 -0.94 12.39 -10.52
C PHE A 32 0.46 11.88 -10.83
N ILE A 33 1.09 11.20 -9.87
CA ILE A 33 2.43 10.63 -10.08
C ILE A 33 2.36 9.52 -11.14
N SER A 34 1.31 8.69 -11.12
CA SER A 34 1.15 7.62 -12.11
C SER A 34 1.01 8.17 -13.54
N VAL A 35 0.20 9.21 -13.72
CA VAL A 35 0.02 9.87 -15.03
C VAL A 35 1.31 10.58 -15.46
N ALA A 36 1.98 11.28 -14.53
CA ALA A 36 3.25 11.95 -14.82
C ALA A 36 4.33 10.96 -15.28
N LEU A 37 4.53 9.87 -14.55
CA LEU A 37 5.51 8.83 -14.91
C LEU A 37 5.18 8.17 -16.25
N ARG A 38 3.89 7.92 -16.52
CA ARG A 38 3.47 7.41 -17.83
C ARG A 38 3.81 8.41 -18.94
N ASN A 39 3.49 9.69 -18.77
CA ASN A 39 3.76 10.72 -19.78
C ASN A 39 5.26 10.91 -20.03
N PHE A 40 6.09 10.83 -18.99
CA PHE A 40 7.55 10.87 -19.13
C PHE A 40 8.11 9.62 -19.80
N SER A 41 7.54 8.45 -19.54
CA SER A 41 8.01 7.20 -20.15
C SER A 41 7.57 7.06 -21.60
N THR A 42 6.41 7.61 -21.99
CA THR A 42 5.89 7.54 -23.36
C THR A 42 6.29 8.73 -24.24
N GLY A 43 7.09 9.68 -23.73
CA GLY A 43 7.50 10.88 -24.47
C GLY A 43 6.36 11.84 -24.83
N ALA A 44 5.21 11.73 -24.16
CA ALA A 44 4.03 12.55 -24.47
C ALA A 44 4.18 14.01 -24.03
N ALA A 45 5.16 14.28 -23.16
CA ALA A 45 5.60 15.63 -22.87
C ALA A 45 6.48 16.13 -24.02
N HIS A 46 5.88 16.74 -25.05
CA HIS A 46 6.56 17.42 -26.17
C HIS A 46 7.32 18.70 -25.74
N SER A 47 8.01 18.64 -24.62
CA SER A 47 8.92 19.67 -24.12
C SER A 47 10.33 19.11 -24.11
N GLU A 48 11.34 19.94 -24.35
CA GLU A 48 12.75 19.51 -24.32
C GLU A 48 13.15 18.91 -22.96
N ALA A 49 12.52 19.38 -21.88
CA ALA A 49 12.65 18.80 -20.54
C ALA A 49 12.01 17.40 -20.41
N GLY A 50 10.97 17.08 -21.18
CA GLY A 50 10.33 15.75 -21.17
C GLY A 50 11.19 14.70 -21.86
N VAL A 51 11.83 15.07 -22.97
CA VAL A 51 12.75 14.19 -23.72
C VAL A 51 14.00 13.88 -22.90
N SER A 52 14.59 14.88 -22.25
CA SER A 52 15.77 14.65 -21.41
C SER A 52 15.48 13.80 -20.16
N VAL A 53 14.27 13.88 -19.61
CA VAL A 53 13.82 13.01 -18.52
C VAL A 53 13.61 11.57 -19.01
N GLN A 54 13.05 11.38 -20.20
CA GLN A 54 12.88 10.06 -20.80
C GLN A 54 14.23 9.38 -21.03
N GLU A 55 15.22 10.08 -21.60
CA GLU A 55 16.57 9.54 -21.80
C GLU A 55 17.25 9.18 -20.47
N GLN A 56 17.07 10.00 -19.43
CA GLN A 56 17.58 9.70 -18.10
C GLN A 56 16.87 8.50 -17.45
N LEU A 57 15.57 8.30 -17.67
CA LEU A 57 14.86 7.10 -17.22
C LEU A 57 15.29 5.86 -18.01
N ALA A 58 15.59 6.01 -19.30
CA ALA A 58 16.05 4.91 -20.15
C ALA A 58 17.49 4.49 -19.82
N ALA A 59 18.35 5.44 -19.41
CA ALA A 59 19.72 5.16 -18.99
C ALA A 59 19.85 4.87 -17.47
N GLY A 60 18.85 5.26 -16.68
CA GLY A 60 18.86 5.24 -15.21
C GLY A 60 18.46 3.90 -14.57
N GLY A 61 18.50 2.80 -15.32
CA GLY A 61 18.18 1.46 -14.83
C GLY A 61 19.00 1.02 -13.63
N ALA A 62 18.39 0.20 -12.77
CA ALA A 62 19.05 -0.42 -11.64
C ALA A 62 18.81 -1.94 -11.64
N LEU A 63 19.82 -2.71 -11.23
CA LEU A 63 19.77 -4.17 -11.09
C LEU A 63 19.44 -4.90 -12.40
N TRP A 64 18.21 -5.41 -12.57
CA TRP A 64 17.78 -6.25 -13.71
C TRP A 64 16.91 -5.51 -14.74
N PHE A 65 16.59 -4.23 -14.50
CA PHE A 65 15.84 -3.37 -15.42
C PHE A 65 16.73 -2.19 -15.84
N PRO A 66 17.54 -2.35 -16.91
CA PRO A 66 18.42 -1.29 -17.38
C PRO A 66 17.68 -0.09 -17.98
N ASP A 67 16.43 -0.27 -18.41
CA ASP A 67 15.57 0.77 -18.98
C ASP A 67 14.25 0.86 -18.18
N LEU A 68 14.00 2.00 -17.54
CA LEU A 68 12.75 2.23 -16.79
C LEU A 68 11.56 2.64 -17.68
N THR A 69 11.79 2.98 -18.94
CA THR A 69 10.76 3.37 -19.90
C THR A 69 10.15 2.16 -20.60
N ALA A 70 10.93 1.08 -20.72
CA ALA A 70 10.48 -0.20 -21.25
C ALA A 70 9.60 -0.98 -20.26
N VAL A 71 8.80 -1.89 -20.80
CA VAL A 71 8.04 -2.87 -20.02
C VAL A 71 8.99 -3.92 -19.47
N ASP A 72 8.80 -4.31 -18.20
CA ASP A 72 9.62 -5.34 -17.55
C ASP A 72 9.35 -6.73 -18.16
N SER A 73 10.22 -7.15 -19.08
CA SER A 73 10.17 -8.49 -19.69
C SER A 73 10.48 -9.63 -18.71
N THR A 74 11.04 -9.35 -17.53
CA THR A 74 11.37 -10.37 -16.54
C THR A 74 10.20 -10.75 -15.64
N TRP A 75 9.11 -9.98 -15.67
CA TRP A 75 7.92 -10.12 -14.80
C TRP A 75 8.21 -10.01 -13.30
N ILE A 76 9.45 -9.71 -12.89
CA ILE A 76 9.86 -9.65 -11.49
C ILE A 76 9.18 -8.46 -10.80
N LEU A 77 9.17 -7.27 -11.42
CA LEU A 77 8.54 -6.08 -10.84
C LEU A 77 7.00 -6.21 -10.74
N PRO A 78 6.26 -6.61 -11.80
CA PRO A 78 4.82 -6.83 -11.71
C PRO A 78 4.42 -7.85 -10.64
N VAL A 79 5.14 -8.96 -10.55
CA VAL A 79 4.89 -9.99 -9.53
C VAL A 79 5.20 -9.45 -8.13
N SER A 80 6.30 -8.72 -7.95
CA SER A 80 6.66 -8.11 -6.67
C SER A 80 5.58 -7.14 -6.17
N VAL A 81 5.03 -6.30 -7.05
CA VAL A 81 3.91 -5.40 -6.71
C VAL A 81 2.68 -6.20 -6.26
N GLY A 82 2.32 -7.26 -7.00
CA GLY A 82 1.21 -8.14 -6.63
C GLY A 82 1.41 -8.80 -5.28
N VAL A 83 2.60 -9.32 -5.00
CA VAL A 83 2.95 -9.95 -3.72
C VAL A 83 2.88 -8.95 -2.57
N VAL A 84 3.47 -7.76 -2.72
CA VAL A 84 3.43 -6.71 -1.68
C VAL A 84 1.99 -6.26 -1.41
N ASN A 85 1.20 -6.03 -2.46
CA ASN A 85 -0.22 -5.67 -2.30
C ASN A 85 -1.02 -6.78 -1.61
N LEU A 86 -0.79 -8.04 -1.96
CA LEU A 86 -1.43 -9.17 -1.29
C LEU A 86 -1.05 -9.25 0.19
N LEU A 87 0.24 -9.05 0.52
CA LEU A 87 0.71 -9.00 1.90
C LEU A 87 0.05 -7.89 2.70
N ILE A 88 -0.10 -6.69 2.13
CA ILE A 88 -0.81 -5.58 2.77
C ILE A 88 -2.25 -5.97 3.10
N VAL A 89 -2.96 -6.58 2.15
CA VAL A 89 -4.35 -7.02 2.33
C VAL A 89 -4.45 -8.11 3.40
N GLU A 90 -3.51 -9.06 3.43
CA GLU A 90 -3.47 -10.10 4.46
C GLU A 90 -3.21 -9.53 5.85
N ILE A 91 -2.22 -8.65 5.98
CA ILE A 91 -1.90 -8.02 7.26
C ILE A 91 -3.11 -7.24 7.78
N PHE A 92 -3.78 -6.48 6.91
CA PHE A 92 -4.98 -5.73 7.28
C PHE A 92 -6.17 -6.64 7.63
N ALA A 93 -6.33 -7.76 6.92
CA ALA A 93 -7.37 -8.74 7.21
C ALA A 93 -7.13 -9.45 8.55
N LEU A 94 -5.88 -9.77 8.89
CA LEU A 94 -5.49 -10.37 10.17
C LEU A 94 -5.68 -9.41 11.35
N GLN A 95 -5.59 -8.10 11.11
CA GLN A 95 -5.81 -7.07 12.13
C GLN A 95 -7.29 -6.93 12.53
N LYS A 96 -8.25 -7.32 11.68
CA LYS A 96 -9.68 -7.16 11.98
C LYS A 96 -10.23 -8.36 12.74
N LEU A 97 -10.25 -8.25 14.07
CA LEU A 97 -11.03 -9.15 14.95
C LEU A 97 -12.53 -8.97 14.68
N GLY A 98 -13.19 -10.02 14.17
CA GLY A 98 -14.63 -10.04 13.92
C GLY A 98 -15.07 -9.32 12.63
N MET A 99 -14.51 -9.71 11.48
CA MET A 99 -14.93 -9.17 10.19
C MET A 99 -16.43 -9.42 9.92
N SER A 100 -17.15 -8.36 9.59
CA SER A 100 -18.51 -8.48 9.04
C SER A 100 -18.48 -9.19 7.68
N ARG A 101 -19.59 -9.85 7.28
CA ARG A 101 -19.71 -10.50 5.95
C ARG A 101 -19.35 -9.53 4.82
N PHE A 102 -19.77 -8.27 4.94
CA PHE A 102 -19.43 -7.23 3.96
C PHE A 102 -17.92 -6.95 3.88
N GLN A 103 -17.24 -6.90 5.03
CA GLN A 103 -15.79 -6.70 5.08
C GLN A 103 -15.05 -7.91 4.51
N MET A 104 -15.54 -9.12 4.76
CA MET A 104 -15.00 -10.35 4.16
C MET A 104 -15.10 -10.31 2.64
N TYR A 105 -16.27 -9.94 2.08
CA TYR A 105 -16.44 -9.77 0.64
C TYR A 105 -15.48 -8.71 0.07
N ILE A 106 -15.35 -7.56 0.73
CA ILE A 106 -14.39 -6.52 0.32
C ILE A 106 -12.96 -7.07 0.34
N THR A 107 -12.54 -7.76 1.40
CA THR A 107 -11.19 -8.33 1.48
C THR A 107 -10.94 -9.31 0.34
N HIS A 108 -11.89 -10.20 0.03
CA HIS A 108 -11.76 -11.12 -1.11
C HIS A 108 -11.71 -10.39 -2.46
N PHE A 109 -12.51 -9.34 -2.62
CA PHE A 109 -12.48 -8.49 -3.81
C PHE A 109 -11.12 -7.79 -3.98
N VAL A 110 -10.58 -7.18 -2.92
CA VAL A 110 -9.28 -6.50 -2.96
C VAL A 110 -8.13 -7.49 -3.20
N ARG A 111 -8.22 -8.73 -2.68
CA ARG A 111 -7.29 -9.81 -3.03
C ARG A 111 -7.31 -10.12 -4.53
N ALA A 112 -8.51 -10.31 -5.09
CA ALA A 112 -8.66 -10.58 -6.53
C ALA A 112 -8.09 -9.41 -7.36
N MET A 113 -8.38 -8.17 -6.96
CA MET A 113 -7.83 -6.97 -7.59
C MET A 113 -6.30 -6.91 -7.49
N SER A 114 -5.70 -7.34 -6.38
CA SER A 114 -4.24 -7.37 -6.22
C SER A 114 -3.58 -8.36 -7.18
N VAL A 115 -4.23 -9.50 -7.45
CA VAL A 115 -3.77 -10.47 -8.44
C VAL A 115 -3.97 -9.94 -9.86
N LEU A 116 -5.11 -9.31 -10.15
CA LEU A 116 -5.39 -8.67 -11.44
C LEU A 116 -4.46 -7.49 -11.73
N MET A 117 -3.89 -6.85 -10.70
CA MET A 117 -2.91 -5.79 -10.89
C MET A 117 -1.57 -6.29 -11.46
N ILE A 118 -1.27 -7.59 -11.37
CA ILE A 118 -0.03 -8.16 -11.93
C ILE A 118 0.01 -8.05 -13.47
N PRO A 119 -0.98 -8.56 -14.23
CA PRO A 119 -0.97 -8.40 -15.68
C PRO A 119 -1.09 -6.93 -16.11
N ILE A 120 -1.80 -6.09 -15.35
CA ILE A 120 -1.87 -4.64 -15.63
C ILE A 120 -0.48 -4.00 -15.46
N ALA A 121 0.22 -4.31 -14.36
CA ALA A 121 1.59 -3.86 -14.12
C ALA A 121 2.56 -4.35 -15.21
N ALA A 122 2.33 -5.54 -15.77
CA ALA A 122 3.12 -6.07 -16.88
C ALA A 122 2.87 -5.36 -18.23
N THR A 123 1.87 -4.47 -18.34
CA THR A 123 1.59 -3.70 -19.58
C THR A 123 2.05 -2.24 -19.51
N VAL A 124 2.53 -1.79 -18.36
CA VAL A 124 2.94 -0.39 -18.13
C VAL A 124 4.46 -0.27 -17.99
N PRO A 125 5.04 0.94 -18.17
CA PRO A 125 6.47 1.17 -18.03
C PRO A 125 6.99 0.76 -16.65
N SER A 126 8.22 0.23 -16.60
CA SER A 126 8.85 -0.24 -15.36
C SER A 126 8.98 0.87 -14.30
N SER A 127 9.15 2.13 -14.70
CA SER A 127 9.13 3.31 -13.82
C SER A 127 7.85 3.42 -12.99
N LEU A 128 6.70 3.14 -13.62
CA LEU A 128 5.40 3.20 -12.99
C LEU A 128 5.21 2.03 -12.01
N VAL A 129 5.63 0.83 -12.41
CA VAL A 129 5.58 -0.37 -11.57
C VAL A 129 6.49 -0.20 -10.33
N LEU A 130 7.69 0.36 -10.51
CA LEU A 130 8.61 0.66 -9.42
C LEU A 130 8.02 1.68 -8.45
N TYR A 131 7.37 2.73 -8.96
CA TYR A 131 6.65 3.69 -8.12
C TYR A 131 5.53 3.00 -7.32
N TRP A 132 4.73 2.14 -7.96
CA TRP A 132 3.70 1.37 -7.26
C TRP A 132 4.29 0.47 -6.18
N LEU A 133 5.41 -0.21 -6.47
CA LEU A 133 6.11 -1.06 -5.52
C LEU A 133 6.59 -0.26 -4.30
N CYS A 134 7.31 0.84 -4.52
CA CYS A 134 7.80 1.71 -3.45
C CYS A 134 6.64 2.30 -2.65
N SER A 135 5.58 2.77 -3.30
CA SER A 135 4.42 3.35 -2.61
C SER A 135 3.74 2.32 -1.71
N SER A 136 3.53 1.10 -2.19
CA SER A 136 2.95 0.01 -1.39
C SER A 136 3.88 -0.39 -0.24
N PHE A 137 5.18 -0.49 -0.49
CA PHE A 137 6.18 -0.82 0.53
C PHE A 137 6.26 0.25 1.63
N MET A 138 6.24 1.53 1.27
CA MET A 138 6.23 2.63 2.24
C MET A 138 4.95 2.65 3.06
N GLY A 139 3.79 2.41 2.42
CA GLY A 139 2.51 2.29 3.14
C GLY A 139 2.50 1.11 4.12
N LEU A 140 3.05 -0.03 3.71
CA LEU A 140 3.21 -1.20 4.58
C LEU A 140 4.15 -0.89 5.75
N SER A 141 5.29 -0.26 5.47
CA SER A 141 6.27 0.13 6.48
C SER A 141 5.67 1.10 7.49
N GLN A 142 4.92 2.11 7.05
CA GLN A 142 4.21 3.02 7.94
C GLN A 142 3.20 2.28 8.82
N ASN A 143 2.44 1.33 8.27
CA ASN A 143 1.49 0.52 9.05
C ASN A 143 2.20 -0.33 10.11
N LEU A 144 3.31 -0.98 9.75
CA LEU A 144 4.09 -1.81 10.65
C LEU A 144 4.82 -0.98 11.73
N LEU A 145 5.34 0.19 11.38
CA LEU A 145 6.00 1.11 12.31
C LEU A 145 5.01 1.65 13.34
N LEU A 146 3.84 2.12 12.90
CA LEU A 146 2.78 2.58 13.80
C LEU A 146 2.25 1.48 14.72
N ARG A 147 2.50 0.21 14.39
CA ARG A 147 2.16 -0.93 15.25
C ARG A 147 3.23 -1.24 16.30
N SER A 148 4.49 -0.85 16.07
CA SER A 148 5.58 -1.11 17.01
C SER A 148 5.35 -0.36 18.33
N PRO A 149 5.37 -1.05 19.49
CA PRO A 149 5.17 -0.39 20.77
C PRO A 149 6.28 0.63 21.05
N GLY A 150 7.52 0.36 20.63
CA GLY A 150 8.64 1.30 20.76
C GLY A 150 8.46 2.57 19.93
N PHE A 151 7.96 2.45 18.69
CA PHE A 151 7.70 3.62 17.84
C PHE A 151 6.51 4.44 18.36
N ARG A 152 5.46 3.77 18.85
CA ARG A 152 4.32 4.45 19.49
C ARG A 152 4.73 5.20 20.75
N GLN A 153 5.60 4.60 21.56
CA GLN A 153 6.15 5.25 22.75
C GLN A 153 7.03 6.46 22.38
N LEU A 154 7.85 6.33 21.32
CA LEU A 154 8.63 7.44 20.78
C LEU A 154 7.74 8.59 20.30
N CYS A 155 6.64 8.28 19.60
CA CYS A 155 5.64 9.24 19.15
C CYS A 155 4.64 9.68 20.25
N ARG A 156 4.81 9.25 21.50
CA ARG A 156 3.91 9.53 22.64
C ARG A 156 2.45 9.17 22.39
N ILE A 157 2.20 8.12 21.61
CA ILE A 157 0.86 7.61 21.34
C ILE A 157 0.42 6.76 22.53
N PRO A 158 -0.71 7.08 23.19
CA PRO A 158 -1.16 6.31 24.36
C PRO A 158 -1.53 4.87 23.99
N PRO A 159 -1.25 3.90 24.87
CA PRO A 159 -1.68 2.52 24.67
C PRO A 159 -3.20 2.44 24.80
N THR A 160 -3.84 1.76 23.85
CA THR A 160 -5.26 1.44 23.87
C THR A 160 -5.47 0.00 24.34
N LYS A 161 -6.62 -0.30 24.96
CA LYS A 161 -6.95 -1.67 25.46
C LYS A 161 -6.95 -2.76 24.38
N SER A 162 -6.93 -2.38 23.10
CA SER A 162 -6.85 -3.28 21.96
C SER A 162 -5.42 -3.59 21.52
N ASP A 163 -4.42 -2.95 22.13
CA ASP A 163 -3.01 -3.13 21.76
C ASP A 163 -2.42 -4.32 22.51
N SER A 164 -1.88 -5.26 21.75
CA SER A 164 -1.10 -6.36 22.31
C SER A 164 0.31 -5.91 22.65
N GLU A 165 0.88 -6.48 23.70
CA GLU A 165 2.27 -6.28 24.11
C GLU A 165 3.27 -6.83 23.07
N THR A 166 2.87 -7.79 22.25
CA THR A 166 3.73 -8.42 21.22
C THR A 166 3.11 -8.42 19.82
N PRO A 167 2.93 -7.25 19.19
CA PRO A 167 2.15 -7.14 17.95
C PRO A 167 2.70 -7.94 16.78
N TYR A 168 4.02 -8.06 16.63
CA TYR A 168 4.62 -8.85 15.55
C TYR A 168 4.50 -10.36 15.79
N LYS A 169 4.60 -10.81 17.04
CA LYS A 169 4.41 -12.23 17.39
C LYS A 169 2.98 -12.65 17.12
N ASP A 170 2.00 -11.82 17.49
CA ASP A 170 0.60 -12.09 17.25
C ASP A 170 0.26 -12.12 15.76
N LEU A 171 0.87 -11.22 14.96
CA LEU A 171 0.71 -11.25 13.51
C LEU A 171 1.26 -12.56 12.94
N SER A 172 2.45 -12.97 13.36
CA SER A 172 3.05 -14.22 12.91
C SER A 172 2.20 -15.41 13.34
N ALA A 173 1.74 -15.47 14.60
CA ALA A 173 0.89 -16.53 15.11
C ALA A 173 -0.43 -16.61 14.36
N ALA A 174 -1.07 -15.47 14.07
CA ALA A 174 -2.29 -15.42 13.28
C ALA A 174 -2.07 -15.84 11.81
N PHE A 175 -0.92 -15.49 11.23
CA PHE A 175 -0.51 -15.94 9.90
C PHE A 175 -0.30 -17.46 9.88
N TYR A 176 0.47 -18.00 10.84
CA TYR A 176 0.69 -19.45 11.00
C TYR A 176 -0.63 -20.19 11.23
N ALA A 177 -1.52 -19.70 12.10
CA ALA A 177 -2.82 -20.30 12.34
C ALA A 177 -3.69 -20.32 11.07
N LYS A 178 -3.63 -19.25 10.26
CA LYS A 178 -4.45 -19.17 9.04
C LYS A 178 -3.93 -20.06 7.90
N PHE A 179 -2.61 -20.14 7.72
CA PHE A 179 -1.99 -20.85 6.59
C PHE A 179 -1.50 -22.26 6.92
N LEU A 180 -0.99 -22.52 8.14
CA LEU A 180 -0.47 -23.84 8.53
C LEU A 180 -1.47 -24.70 9.31
N SER A 181 -2.38 -24.13 10.09
CA SER A 181 -3.39 -24.91 10.84
C SER A 181 -4.62 -25.33 10.00
N ARG A 182 -4.63 -25.01 8.70
CA ARG A 182 -5.67 -25.45 7.74
C ARG A 182 -5.33 -26.77 7.03
N LYS A 183 -4.28 -27.47 7.46
CA LYS A 183 -3.98 -28.86 7.10
C LYS A 183 -4.54 -29.79 8.17
#